data_AF-A0A4R5YM15-F1
#
_entry.id   AF-A0A4R5YM15-F1
#
_cell.length_a   1.000
_cell.length_b   1.000
_cell.length_c   1.000
_cell.angle_alpha   90.00
_cell.angle_beta   90.00
_cell.angle_gamma   90.00
#
_symmetry.space_group_name_H-M   'P 1'
#
loop_
_entity.id
_entity.type
_entity.pdbx_description
1 polymer ?
#
loop_
_entity_poly.entity_id
_entity_poly.type
_entity_poly.pdbx_seq_one_letter_code
_entity_poly.pdbx_strand_id
1 'polypeptide(L)'
;MNAFGNELDRRPDTGNGSGFDVVEADIAGLRVALETGRTTSEELVTAYLARIAAYDRSGPGLNAVVVDNPEALAEARASDARRARGAVLGPLDGIPYTAKDSYRVRGLTVAAGSPAFEHLVAQQDAFTIGRLREAGAVLLGLTNMPPMANGGMQRGLYGRAESPYNGAYLTAAFASGSSNGSGTATAASFATFGLAEETWSSGRAPASNNALCAYTPSRGVISVRGNWPLVPTMDVVVPHTRTVADLLEVLDVVVADDPETRGDFWRVQPWIEIPPASAVRPGSYPALAVPDAAAAAGVLAGTRLGVPRMYVNADPEAGAAEHPGIGGPTGRRIETRPSVIALWESARRDLEAAGAEVVEVDFPVVSNYEGDRPGAPTIATRGLVSPAYLHREIVDLSAWAWHDFLDANGDPALHDLAEVDGSRIFPHPSGALPDQYDGFDDDIADYPEFVRAHGVPVLTEIPHLAEGLAGLEETRRIDLEQWMDGLGLDAIVFPAVADVGPADADVDPASAEAAWRNGVWVANGNLVPRHLGIPTVTVPMGTMADTGMPVGLTLAGRAWDDTALLRLAAAFEATGTRRTAPARTPPLPGRPRICRPAAGQGPVTRC
;
A
#
# COMPACT_ATOMS: atom_id res chain seq x y z
N MET A 1 18.23 -36.90 41.39
CA MET A 1 16.84 -36.68 40.93
C MET A 1 16.33 -35.44 41.61
N ASN A 2 16.32 -34.31 40.91
CA ASN A 2 15.54 -33.11 41.21
C ASN A 2 15.48 -32.32 39.91
N ALA A 3 14.27 -32.04 39.45
CA ALA A 3 13.98 -31.34 38.21
C ALA A 3 14.11 -29.82 38.44
N PHE A 4 14.90 -29.17 37.59
CA PHE A 4 15.02 -27.72 37.53
C PHE A 4 14.02 -27.19 36.50
N GLY A 5 13.15 -26.27 36.94
CA GLY A 5 12.37 -25.40 36.06
C GLY A 5 13.25 -24.24 35.57
N ASN A 6 13.08 -23.84 34.31
CA ASN A 6 13.74 -22.68 33.72
C ASN A 6 12.77 -21.49 33.76
N GLU A 7 13.07 -20.55 34.66
CA GLU A 7 12.52 -19.19 34.67
C GLU A 7 13.12 -18.37 33.51
N LEU A 8 12.24 -17.60 32.86
CA LEU A 8 12.58 -16.56 31.88
C LEU A 8 13.45 -15.48 32.55
N ASP A 9 14.70 -15.35 32.11
CA ASP A 9 15.66 -14.33 32.55
C ASP A 9 15.23 -12.94 32.06
N ARG A 10 14.36 -12.26 32.83
CA ARG A 10 14.14 -10.81 32.75
C ARG A 10 15.27 -10.12 33.49
N ARG A 11 16.38 -9.83 32.81
CA ARG A 11 17.36 -8.86 33.32
C ARG A 11 16.89 -7.44 33.04
N PRO A 12 16.99 -6.51 34.01
CA PRO A 12 16.91 -5.10 33.72
C PRO A 12 18.14 -4.73 32.89
N ASP A 13 17.92 -4.12 31.72
CA ASP A 13 18.97 -3.54 30.91
C ASP A 13 19.58 -2.35 31.67
N THR A 14 20.64 -2.64 32.43
CA THR A 14 21.48 -1.63 33.04
C THR A 14 22.36 -1.04 31.94
N GLY A 15 21.81 0.00 31.29
CA GLY A 15 22.45 0.97 30.40
C GLY A 15 23.86 0.65 29.94
N ASN A 16 23.96 0.00 28.78
CA ASN A 16 25.21 -0.13 28.04
C ASN A 16 25.09 0.60 26.68
N GLY A 17 25.35 1.92 26.70
CA GLY A 17 26.10 2.64 25.65
C GLY A 17 25.58 2.82 24.21
N SER A 18 24.50 2.17 23.74
CA SER A 18 23.97 2.36 22.37
C SER A 18 22.66 3.16 22.34
N GLY A 19 22.40 3.94 21.28
CA GLY A 19 21.10 4.58 21.06
C GLY A 19 19.94 3.57 20.94
N PHE A 20 18.69 4.02 21.09
CA PHE A 20 17.51 3.16 20.95
C PHE A 20 17.47 2.51 19.56
N ASP A 21 17.31 1.18 19.50
CA ASP A 21 17.22 0.46 18.23
C ASP A 21 15.81 0.54 17.66
N VAL A 22 15.69 1.10 16.45
CA VAL A 22 14.42 1.32 15.76
C VAL A 22 14.05 0.19 14.80
N VAL A 23 14.94 -0.79 14.59
CA VAL A 23 14.72 -1.90 13.67
C VAL A 23 13.64 -2.83 14.21
N GLU A 24 12.60 -3.07 13.41
CA GLU A 24 11.45 -3.91 13.79
C GLU A 24 10.72 -3.46 15.07
N ALA A 25 10.95 -2.23 15.55
CA ALA A 25 10.18 -1.67 16.66
C ALA A 25 8.75 -1.34 16.20
N ASP A 26 7.76 -1.70 17.04
CA ASP A 26 6.34 -1.40 16.85
C ASP A 26 5.97 -0.03 17.46
N ILE A 27 4.83 0.52 17.05
CA ILE A 27 4.33 1.82 17.51
C ILE A 27 4.15 1.82 19.03
N ALA A 28 3.60 0.74 19.59
CA ALA A 28 3.37 0.62 21.03
C ALA A 28 4.68 0.66 21.82
N GLY A 29 5.71 -0.07 21.40
CA GLY A 29 7.02 -0.10 22.03
C GLY A 29 7.76 1.24 21.93
N LEU A 30 7.66 1.92 20.79
CA LEU A 30 8.19 3.28 20.59
C LEU A 30 7.48 4.28 21.51
N ARG A 31 6.15 4.25 21.56
CA ARG A 31 5.36 5.11 22.45
C ARG A 31 5.75 4.90 23.92
N VAL A 32 5.87 3.65 24.37
CA VAL A 32 6.34 3.34 25.73
C VAL A 32 7.76 3.86 25.96
N ALA A 33 8.66 3.78 24.97
CA ALA A 33 10.02 4.32 25.09
C ALA A 33 10.02 5.85 25.24
N LEU A 34 9.15 6.55 24.52
CA LEU A 34 8.97 8.00 24.64
C LEU A 34 8.37 8.40 25.99
N GLU A 35 7.35 7.68 26.46
CA GLU A 35 6.68 7.94 27.75
C GLU A 35 7.60 7.71 28.95
N THR A 36 8.45 6.68 28.88
CA THR A 36 9.39 6.34 29.95
C THR A 36 10.70 7.13 29.88
N GLY A 37 10.88 7.99 28.88
CA GLY A 37 12.11 8.76 28.67
C GLY A 37 13.32 7.91 28.28
N ARG A 38 13.10 6.68 27.81
CA ARG A 38 14.18 5.82 27.26
C ARG A 38 14.71 6.36 25.94
N THR A 39 13.89 7.13 25.22
CA THR A 39 14.29 7.89 24.03
C THR A 39 13.44 9.15 23.88
N THR A 40 13.76 9.98 22.89
CA THR A 40 12.96 11.14 22.49
C THR A 40 12.59 11.04 21.01
N SER A 41 11.60 11.80 20.55
CA SER A 41 11.22 11.84 19.13
C SER A 41 12.40 12.31 18.27
N GLU A 42 13.19 13.30 18.73
CA GLU A 42 14.41 13.72 18.02
C GLU A 42 15.43 12.58 17.89
N GLU A 43 15.61 11.75 18.93
CA GLU A 43 16.48 10.57 18.87
C GLU A 43 15.95 9.52 17.89
N LEU A 44 14.63 9.26 17.86
CA LEU A 44 14.00 8.34 16.91
C LEU A 44 14.20 8.82 15.47
N VAL A 45 13.88 10.09 15.17
CA VAL A 45 14.09 10.69 13.85
C VAL A 45 15.56 10.61 13.45
N THR A 46 16.48 10.91 14.35
CA THR A 46 17.92 10.81 14.09
C THR A 46 18.33 9.37 13.76
N ALA A 47 17.80 8.37 14.47
CA ALA A 47 18.09 6.96 14.20
C ALA A 47 17.57 6.52 12.82
N TYR A 48 16.35 6.91 12.46
CA TYR A 48 15.78 6.62 11.14
C TYR A 48 16.54 7.32 10.00
N LEU A 49 16.86 8.61 10.13
CA LEU A 49 17.68 9.34 9.16
C LEU A 49 19.07 8.72 8.97
N ALA A 50 19.67 8.19 10.05
CA ALA A 50 20.93 7.47 9.95
C ALA A 50 20.80 6.17 9.13
N ARG A 51 19.68 5.45 9.24
CA ARG A 51 19.40 4.26 8.42
C ARG A 51 19.19 4.62 6.95
N ILE A 52 18.42 5.67 6.67
CA ILE A 52 18.22 6.20 5.31
C ILE A 52 19.57 6.56 4.69
N ALA A 53 20.42 7.31 5.39
CA ALA A 53 21.75 7.66 4.89
C ALA A 53 22.63 6.42 4.59
N ALA A 54 22.59 5.41 5.46
CA ALA A 54 23.43 4.23 5.35
C ALA A 54 22.99 3.22 4.28
N TYR A 55 21.68 3.04 4.11
CA TYR A 55 21.13 1.98 3.26
C TYR A 55 20.37 2.47 2.03
N ASP A 56 19.74 3.64 2.12
CA ASP A 56 18.95 4.18 1.02
C ASP A 56 19.82 4.93 -0.01
N ARG A 57 20.75 5.76 0.50
CA ARG A 57 21.64 6.63 -0.30
C ARG A 57 23.04 6.07 -0.49
N SER A 58 23.43 5.16 0.41
CA SER A 58 24.73 4.49 0.43
C SER A 58 24.50 2.98 0.46
N GLY A 59 25.54 2.19 0.72
CA GLY A 59 25.41 0.75 0.93
C GLY A 59 24.66 0.07 -0.23
N PRO A 60 23.54 -0.64 0.01
CA PRO A 60 22.75 -1.26 -1.05
C PRO A 60 22.06 -0.29 -2.02
N GLY A 61 21.96 1.02 -1.72
CA GLY A 61 21.41 2.03 -2.61
C GLY A 61 19.93 1.82 -2.91
N LEU A 62 19.09 1.69 -1.87
CA LEU A 62 17.70 1.29 -2.03
C LEU A 62 16.77 2.34 -2.67
N ASN A 63 17.15 3.63 -2.65
CA ASN A 63 16.44 4.72 -3.35
C ASN A 63 14.91 4.79 -3.09
N ALA A 64 14.52 4.56 -1.85
CA ALA A 64 13.14 4.52 -1.40
C ALA A 64 12.61 5.88 -0.93
N VAL A 65 13.43 6.74 -0.29
CA VAL A 65 13.04 8.07 0.20
C VAL A 65 13.68 9.14 -0.67
N VAL A 66 12.87 9.88 -1.43
CA VAL A 66 13.31 10.71 -2.56
C VAL A 66 13.15 12.22 -2.32
N VAL A 67 12.24 12.62 -1.44
CA VAL A 67 12.08 14.02 -1.00
C VAL A 67 12.19 14.06 0.51
N ASP A 68 13.20 14.75 1.04
CA ASP A 68 13.38 14.92 2.49
C ASP A 68 12.39 15.95 3.04
N ASN A 69 11.86 15.71 4.25
CA ASN A 69 11.22 16.77 5.03
C ASN A 69 12.28 17.53 5.84
N PRO A 70 12.65 18.78 5.47
CA PRO A 70 13.65 19.54 6.21
C PRO A 70 13.20 19.89 7.65
N GLU A 71 11.88 19.88 7.91
CA GLU A 71 11.30 20.21 9.21
C GLU A 71 11.21 19.01 10.17
N ALA A 72 11.54 17.79 9.74
CA ALA A 72 11.35 16.57 10.55
C ALA A 72 11.97 16.66 11.95
N LEU A 73 13.20 17.18 12.07
CA LEU A 73 13.85 17.38 13.38
C LEU A 73 13.19 18.48 14.23
N ALA A 74 12.65 19.53 13.60
CA ALA A 74 11.94 20.59 14.30
C ALA A 74 10.58 20.09 14.82
N GLU A 75 9.84 19.34 14.01
CA GLU A 75 8.59 18.68 14.37
C GLU A 75 8.79 17.69 15.55
N ALA A 76 9.85 16.89 15.50
CA ALA A 76 10.23 15.97 16.57
C ALA A 76 10.54 16.70 17.90
N ARG A 77 11.34 17.78 17.85
CA ARG A 77 11.60 18.62 19.04
C ARG A 77 10.34 19.26 19.60
N ALA A 78 9.39 19.63 18.74
CA ALA A 78 8.10 20.14 19.18
C ALA A 78 7.28 19.06 19.91
N SER A 79 7.30 17.81 19.43
CA SER A 79 6.73 16.65 20.15
C SER A 79 7.38 16.46 21.51
N ASP A 80 8.71 16.46 21.58
CA ASP A 80 9.44 16.30 22.83
C ASP A 80 9.11 17.43 23.83
N ALA A 81 8.98 18.66 23.34
CA ALA A 81 8.58 19.80 24.16
C ALA A 81 7.13 19.70 24.67
N ARG A 82 6.20 19.17 23.86
CA ARG A 82 4.83 18.85 24.30
C ARG A 82 4.84 17.79 25.39
N ARG A 83 5.60 16.71 25.19
CA ARG A 83 5.73 15.60 26.13
C ARG A 83 6.30 16.04 27.47
N ALA A 84 7.36 16.84 27.47
CA ALA A 84 7.96 17.38 28.69
C ALA A 84 7.01 18.25 29.53
N ARG A 85 5.97 18.84 28.92
CA ARG A 85 4.94 19.63 29.60
C ARG A 85 3.64 18.85 29.87
N GLY A 86 3.60 17.55 29.61
CA GLY A 86 2.41 16.71 29.79
C GLY A 86 1.27 17.00 28.80
N ALA A 87 1.59 17.50 27.60
CA ALA A 87 0.62 17.94 26.59
C ALA A 87 0.71 17.12 25.29
N VAL A 88 0.87 15.80 25.40
CA VAL A 88 0.92 14.88 24.24
C VAL A 88 -0.40 14.92 23.46
N LEU A 89 -0.32 14.87 22.13
CA LEU A 89 -1.48 14.98 21.23
C LEU A 89 -2.25 13.67 21.06
N GLY A 90 -1.60 12.53 21.27
CA GLY A 90 -2.24 11.22 21.15
C GLY A 90 -1.24 10.07 20.99
N PRO A 91 -1.72 8.89 20.58
CA PRO A 91 -0.93 7.66 20.48
C PRO A 91 0.23 7.72 19.47
N LEU A 92 0.15 8.62 18.49
CA LEU A 92 1.17 8.81 17.44
C LEU A 92 2.05 10.06 17.63
N ASP A 93 1.89 10.81 18.73
CA ASP A 93 2.70 12.01 18.96
C ASP A 93 4.19 11.63 19.02
N GLY A 94 4.99 12.16 18.11
CA GLY A 94 6.43 11.92 18.00
C GLY A 94 6.83 10.67 17.22
N ILE A 95 5.89 9.92 16.64
CA ILE A 95 6.15 8.71 15.86
C ILE A 95 6.52 9.07 14.40
N PRO A 96 7.69 8.65 13.89
CA PRO A 96 8.12 8.97 12.52
C PRO A 96 7.46 8.10 11.43
N TYR A 97 7.11 8.69 10.29
CA TYR A 97 6.52 8.00 9.15
C TYR A 97 7.02 8.54 7.80
N THR A 98 6.72 7.82 6.72
CA THR A 98 6.91 8.29 5.33
C THR A 98 5.59 8.27 4.56
N ALA A 99 5.50 9.05 3.48
CA ALA A 99 4.35 9.02 2.58
C ALA A 99 4.81 8.85 1.13
N LYS A 100 3.97 8.32 0.24
CA LYS A 100 4.26 8.28 -1.20
C LYS A 100 4.28 9.69 -1.80
N ASP A 101 5.08 9.92 -2.85
CA ASP A 101 5.18 11.22 -3.53
C ASP A 101 3.88 11.69 -4.22
N SER A 102 2.81 10.87 -4.22
CA SER A 102 1.47 11.26 -4.61
C SER A 102 0.73 12.10 -3.55
N TYR A 103 1.19 12.12 -2.30
CA TYR A 103 0.54 12.86 -1.23
C TYR A 103 1.01 14.32 -1.20
N ARG A 104 0.05 15.26 -1.22
CA ARG A 104 0.37 16.66 -0.92
C ARG A 104 0.84 16.80 0.52
N VAL A 105 2.04 17.33 0.70
CA VAL A 105 2.58 17.75 1.99
C VAL A 105 2.99 19.20 1.87
N ARG A 106 2.35 20.08 2.64
CA ARG A 106 2.53 21.53 2.52
C ARG A 106 4.01 21.91 2.53
N GLY A 107 4.45 22.59 1.46
CA GLY A 107 5.81 23.11 1.30
C GLY A 107 6.82 22.13 0.69
N LEU A 108 6.46 20.86 0.49
CA LEU A 108 7.27 19.90 -0.27
C LEU A 108 6.81 19.85 -1.73
N THR A 109 7.68 19.36 -2.61
CA THR A 109 7.29 19.00 -3.97
C THR A 109 6.30 17.84 -3.95
N VAL A 110 5.39 17.79 -4.93
CA VAL A 110 4.40 16.73 -5.10
C VAL A 110 4.40 16.28 -6.55
N ALA A 111 5.50 15.65 -6.99
CA ALA A 111 5.76 15.40 -8.40
C ALA A 111 5.08 14.14 -8.94
N ALA A 112 4.55 13.29 -8.06
CA ALA A 112 4.10 11.93 -8.39
C ALA A 112 5.14 11.15 -9.21
N GLY A 113 6.43 11.33 -8.92
CA GLY A 113 7.53 10.72 -9.67
C GLY A 113 7.64 11.15 -11.14
N SER A 114 6.86 12.13 -11.60
CA SER A 114 6.86 12.59 -13.00
C SER A 114 7.80 13.77 -13.22
N PRO A 115 8.61 13.76 -14.30
CA PRO A 115 9.40 14.92 -14.70
C PRO A 115 8.57 16.16 -15.05
N ALA A 116 7.30 16.04 -15.40
CA ALA A 116 6.43 17.18 -15.70
C ALA A 116 6.10 18.02 -14.45
N PHE A 117 6.09 17.39 -13.28
CA PHE A 117 5.70 18.01 -12.01
C PHE A 117 6.86 18.16 -11.03
N GLU A 118 8.11 18.08 -11.51
CA GLU A 118 9.33 18.13 -10.68
C GLU A 118 9.47 19.39 -9.79
N HIS A 119 8.76 20.45 -10.15
CA HIS A 119 8.75 21.74 -9.44
C HIS A 119 7.39 22.10 -8.85
N LEU A 120 6.37 21.24 -8.97
CA LEU A 120 5.05 21.48 -8.38
C LEU A 120 5.15 21.37 -6.86
N VAL A 121 4.78 22.43 -6.14
CA VAL A 121 4.82 22.48 -4.68
C VAL A 121 3.41 22.33 -4.11
N ALA A 122 3.27 21.45 -3.12
CA ALA A 122 2.01 21.30 -2.40
C ALA A 122 1.74 22.52 -1.51
N GLN A 123 0.59 23.18 -1.73
CA GLN A 123 0.20 24.37 -0.95
C GLN A 123 -0.54 24.02 0.34
N GLN A 124 -1.03 22.78 0.44
CA GLN A 124 -1.80 22.25 1.56
C GLN A 124 -1.44 20.78 1.81
N ASP A 125 -1.77 20.27 2.99
CA ASP A 125 -1.64 18.84 3.27
C ASP A 125 -2.82 18.07 2.65
N ALA A 126 -2.56 16.86 2.17
CA ALA A 126 -3.60 15.86 1.94
C ALA A 126 -4.35 15.56 3.25
N PHE A 127 -5.59 15.06 3.17
CA PHE A 127 -6.40 14.76 4.35
C PHE A 127 -5.64 13.89 5.37
N THR A 128 -5.11 12.75 4.91
CA THR A 128 -4.35 11.80 5.75
C THR A 128 -3.11 12.44 6.39
N ILE A 129 -2.40 13.31 5.66
CA ILE A 129 -1.23 14.03 6.18
C ILE A 129 -1.66 15.03 7.27
N GLY A 130 -2.75 15.77 7.05
CA GLY A 130 -3.32 16.69 8.04
C GLY A 130 -3.71 15.97 9.34
N ARG A 131 -4.40 14.83 9.23
CA ARG A 131 -4.79 13.98 10.37
C ARG A 131 -3.58 13.52 11.19
N LEU A 132 -2.51 13.08 10.52
CA LEU A 132 -1.28 12.63 11.18
C LEU A 132 -0.52 13.79 11.83
N ARG A 133 -0.46 14.95 11.16
CA ARG A 133 0.16 16.17 11.70
C ARG A 133 -0.56 16.65 12.96
N GLU A 134 -1.90 16.64 12.97
CA GLU A 134 -2.73 16.95 14.14
C GLU A 134 -2.51 15.97 15.30
N ALA A 135 -2.24 14.70 15.00
CA ALA A 135 -1.89 13.68 15.99
C ALA A 135 -0.43 13.77 16.49
N GLY A 136 0.38 14.66 15.90
CA GLY A 136 1.78 14.87 16.27
C GLY A 136 2.76 13.87 15.67
N ALA A 137 2.35 13.06 14.69
CA ALA A 137 3.27 12.19 13.95
C ALA A 137 4.27 13.04 13.13
N VAL A 138 5.46 12.50 12.89
CA VAL A 138 6.57 13.24 12.25
C VAL A 138 6.86 12.68 10.87
N LEU A 139 6.65 13.47 9.83
CA LEU A 139 6.96 13.03 8.47
C LEU A 139 8.48 13.11 8.23
N LEU A 140 9.10 12.02 7.80
CA LEU A 140 10.52 12.02 7.43
C LEU A 140 10.75 12.47 5.97
N GLY A 141 9.84 12.14 5.07
CA GLY A 141 9.95 12.46 3.66
C GLY A 141 8.97 11.69 2.78
N LEU A 142 9.04 11.95 1.48
CA LEU A 142 8.24 11.28 0.45
C LEU A 142 9.00 10.11 -0.19
N THR A 143 8.27 9.06 -0.56
CA THR A 143 8.82 7.81 -1.09
C THR A 143 8.61 7.67 -2.60
N ASN A 144 9.54 6.94 -3.22
CA ASN A 144 9.67 6.77 -4.66
C ASN A 144 8.45 6.07 -5.30
N MET A 145 8.19 6.43 -6.56
CA MET A 145 7.13 5.89 -7.40
C MET A 145 7.42 6.16 -8.89
N PRO A 146 6.89 5.36 -9.83
CA PRO A 146 6.89 5.69 -11.25
C PRO A 146 6.01 6.92 -11.51
N PRO A 147 6.19 7.59 -12.66
CA PRO A 147 5.40 8.76 -13.03
C PRO A 147 3.90 8.50 -12.93
N MET A 148 3.22 9.39 -12.19
CA MET A 148 1.76 9.43 -12.04
C MET A 148 1.15 8.16 -11.44
N ALA A 149 1.96 7.32 -10.79
CA ALA A 149 1.57 6.00 -10.34
C ALA A 149 1.12 5.04 -11.46
N ASN A 150 1.27 5.40 -12.74
CA ASN A 150 0.76 4.66 -13.90
C ASN A 150 1.70 3.48 -14.28
N GLY A 151 2.00 2.63 -13.32
CA GLY A 151 2.90 1.50 -13.51
C GLY A 151 3.32 0.85 -12.20
N GLY A 152 4.51 0.24 -12.19
CA GLY A 152 5.07 -0.36 -11.00
C GLY A 152 6.55 -0.05 -10.78
N MET A 153 7.40 -0.60 -11.65
CA MET A 153 8.85 -0.57 -11.48
C MET A 153 9.58 0.21 -12.59
N GLN A 154 8.83 0.86 -13.48
CA GLN A 154 9.36 1.86 -14.40
C GLN A 154 10.05 2.99 -13.62
N ARG A 155 11.11 3.55 -14.20
CA ARG A 155 11.86 4.64 -13.57
C ARG A 155 11.22 5.99 -13.89
N GLY A 156 10.93 6.77 -12.84
CA GLY A 156 10.48 8.16 -12.96
C GLY A 156 11.60 9.17 -12.76
N LEU A 157 11.19 10.39 -12.38
CA LEU A 157 12.07 11.51 -12.00
C LEU A 157 13.15 11.09 -10.99
N TYR A 158 12.79 10.22 -10.04
CA TYR A 158 13.65 9.78 -8.96
C TYR A 158 14.21 8.36 -9.17
N GLY A 159 14.17 7.82 -10.39
CA GLY A 159 14.52 6.41 -10.64
C GLY A 159 13.45 5.44 -10.13
N ARG A 160 13.85 4.39 -9.42
CA ARG A 160 12.96 3.43 -8.74
C ARG A 160 13.59 2.94 -7.43
N ALA A 161 12.79 2.41 -6.50
CA ALA A 161 13.30 1.76 -5.30
C ALA A 161 13.73 0.31 -5.56
N GLU A 162 14.69 -0.19 -4.77
CA GLU A 162 15.21 -1.56 -4.85
C GLU A 162 14.82 -2.40 -3.62
N SER A 163 14.81 -3.73 -3.76
CA SER A 163 14.33 -4.63 -2.72
C SER A 163 15.30 -4.72 -1.52
N PRO A 164 14.85 -4.54 -0.27
CA PRO A 164 15.69 -4.72 0.91
C PRO A 164 15.91 -6.21 1.27
N TYR A 165 15.18 -7.13 0.64
CA TYR A 165 15.30 -8.58 0.87
C TYR A 165 16.32 -9.23 -0.07
N ASN A 166 16.15 -9.03 -1.39
CA ASN A 166 17.02 -9.63 -2.40
C ASN A 166 17.15 -8.71 -3.62
N GLY A 167 18.36 -8.24 -3.90
CA GLY A 167 18.63 -7.33 -5.04
C GLY A 167 18.50 -7.96 -6.43
N ALA A 168 18.27 -9.27 -6.53
CA ALA A 168 17.98 -9.95 -7.79
C ALA A 168 16.49 -9.91 -8.19
N TYR A 169 15.61 -9.41 -7.32
CA TYR A 169 14.16 -9.38 -7.53
C TYR A 169 13.59 -7.99 -7.25
N LEU A 170 12.47 -7.67 -7.92
CA LEU A 170 11.79 -6.39 -7.78
C LEU A 170 11.11 -6.26 -6.41
N THR A 171 11.10 -5.04 -5.87
CA THR A 171 10.42 -4.71 -4.61
C THR A 171 8.90 -4.59 -4.74
N ALA A 172 8.36 -4.68 -5.96
CA ALA A 172 6.93 -4.72 -6.25
C ALA A 172 6.69 -5.40 -7.60
N ALA A 173 5.41 -5.58 -7.97
CA ALA A 173 5.02 -6.04 -9.31
C ALA A 173 5.41 -4.97 -10.37
N PHE A 174 5.87 -5.42 -11.54
CA PHE A 174 6.45 -4.52 -12.54
C PHE A 174 5.43 -3.54 -13.16
N ALA A 175 4.23 -4.02 -13.46
CA ALA A 175 3.19 -3.26 -14.15
C ALA A 175 2.24 -2.52 -13.19
N SER A 176 2.08 -2.97 -11.95
CA SER A 176 1.28 -2.26 -10.93
C SER A 176 1.84 -2.47 -9.53
N GLY A 177 2.74 -1.56 -9.16
CA GLY A 177 3.55 -1.64 -7.95
C GLY A 177 4.07 -0.27 -7.53
N SER A 178 3.35 0.80 -7.87
CA SER A 178 3.89 2.16 -7.85
C SER A 178 4.29 2.67 -6.47
N SER A 179 3.78 2.10 -5.38
CA SER A 179 4.24 2.43 -4.02
C SER A 179 5.52 1.67 -3.63
N ASN A 180 6.43 1.47 -4.59
CA ASN A 180 7.66 0.69 -4.43
C ASN A 180 8.58 1.27 -3.34
N GLY A 181 8.69 2.60 -3.24
CA GLY A 181 9.44 3.26 -2.17
C GLY A 181 8.81 3.08 -0.79
N SER A 182 7.47 3.16 -0.67
CA SER A 182 6.77 2.92 0.60
C SER A 182 6.98 1.51 1.12
N GLY A 183 6.91 0.51 0.23
CA GLY A 183 7.18 -0.89 0.55
C GLY A 183 8.60 -1.09 1.08
N THR A 184 9.60 -0.63 0.33
CA THR A 184 11.01 -0.74 0.74
C THR A 184 11.29 0.02 2.04
N ALA A 185 10.85 1.28 2.17
CA ALA A 185 11.15 2.13 3.32
C ALA A 185 10.55 1.58 4.62
N THR A 186 9.31 1.10 4.57
CA THR A 186 8.63 0.54 5.75
C THR A 186 9.30 -0.77 6.19
N ALA A 187 9.63 -1.65 5.24
CA ALA A 187 10.26 -2.93 5.55
C ALA A 187 11.70 -2.78 6.03
N ALA A 188 12.45 -1.82 5.47
CA ALA A 188 13.80 -1.50 5.89
C ALA A 188 13.86 -0.71 7.21
N SER A 189 12.73 -0.48 7.90
CA SER A 189 12.66 0.35 9.11
C SER A 189 13.32 1.72 8.90
N PHE A 190 13.02 2.38 7.77
CA PHE A 190 13.40 3.78 7.51
C PHE A 190 12.41 4.76 8.16
N ALA A 191 11.24 4.28 8.54
CA ALA A 191 10.31 4.93 9.43
C ALA A 191 9.51 3.86 10.19
N THR A 192 8.65 4.29 11.11
CA THR A 192 7.80 3.37 11.87
C THR A 192 6.72 2.75 10.97
N PHE A 193 6.07 3.55 10.13
CA PHE A 193 5.09 3.13 9.13
C PHE A 193 5.19 3.99 7.86
N GLY A 194 4.52 3.57 6.79
CA GLY A 194 4.45 4.29 5.51
C GLY A 194 3.01 4.51 5.03
N LEU A 195 2.81 5.49 4.16
CA LEU A 195 1.55 5.68 3.42
C LEU A 195 1.79 5.43 1.93
N ALA A 196 1.04 4.49 1.38
CA ALA A 196 0.97 4.11 -0.02
C ALA A 196 -0.39 4.51 -0.62
N GLU A 197 -0.59 4.19 -1.90
CA GLU A 197 -1.84 4.43 -2.63
C GLU A 197 -2.03 3.36 -3.70
N GLU A 198 -3.29 2.98 -3.98
CA GLU A 198 -3.62 1.91 -4.91
C GLU A 198 -4.72 2.27 -5.91
N THR A 199 -4.41 2.08 -7.20
CA THR A 199 -5.36 2.12 -8.33
C THR A 199 -5.69 0.74 -8.87
N TRP A 200 -4.70 -0.14 -9.09
CA TRP A 200 -4.92 -1.56 -9.40
C TRP A 200 -4.40 -2.46 -8.26
N SER A 201 -3.08 -2.48 -8.05
CA SER A 201 -2.41 -3.26 -6.98
C SER A 201 -1.20 -2.56 -6.35
N SER A 202 -1.06 -1.26 -6.59
CA SER A 202 0.06 -0.44 -6.13
C SER A 202 0.24 -0.33 -4.62
N GLY A 203 -0.70 -0.80 -3.80
CA GLY A 203 -0.56 -0.95 -2.35
C GLY A 203 -0.21 -2.39 -1.94
N ARG A 204 -0.96 -3.38 -2.45
CA ARG A 204 -0.82 -4.81 -2.12
C ARG A 204 0.45 -5.44 -2.69
N ALA A 205 0.83 -5.13 -3.92
CA ALA A 205 2.00 -5.72 -4.55
C ALA A 205 3.32 -5.33 -3.84
N PRO A 206 3.58 -4.03 -3.53
CA PRO A 206 4.74 -3.67 -2.73
C PRO A 206 4.67 -4.24 -1.30
N ALA A 207 3.49 -4.32 -0.69
CA ALA A 207 3.34 -4.91 0.65
C ALA A 207 3.71 -6.40 0.68
N SER A 208 3.26 -7.16 -0.32
CA SER A 208 3.57 -8.58 -0.50
C SER A 208 5.07 -8.82 -0.58
N ASN A 209 5.76 -8.10 -1.48
CA ASN A 209 7.19 -8.30 -1.75
C ASN A 209 8.10 -7.77 -0.63
N ASN A 210 7.54 -7.10 0.38
CA ASN A 210 8.27 -6.49 1.50
C ASN A 210 7.83 -6.98 2.88
N ALA A 211 7.07 -8.08 2.94
CA ALA A 211 6.54 -8.67 4.18
C ALA A 211 5.78 -7.66 5.06
N LEU A 212 4.91 -6.85 4.47
CA LEU A 212 4.15 -5.82 5.18
C LEU A 212 2.69 -6.20 5.35
N CYS A 213 2.06 -5.52 6.31
CA CYS A 213 0.62 -5.43 6.42
C CYS A 213 0.14 -4.21 5.61
N ALA A 214 -0.96 -4.37 4.89
CA ALA A 214 -1.58 -3.30 4.11
C ALA A 214 -3.10 -3.44 4.10
N TYR A 215 -3.81 -2.33 4.12
CA TYR A 215 -5.27 -2.28 4.03
C TYR A 215 -5.71 -1.39 2.88
N THR A 216 -6.48 -1.96 1.95
CA THR A 216 -7.18 -1.20 0.91
C THR A 216 -8.64 -1.06 1.33
N PRO A 217 -9.11 0.16 1.60
CA PRO A 217 -10.44 0.37 2.15
C PRO A 217 -11.55 0.17 1.12
N SER A 218 -12.76 -0.07 1.63
CA SER A 218 -13.99 0.21 0.88
C SER A 218 -14.06 1.70 0.47
N ARG A 219 -14.84 1.97 -0.58
CA ARG A 219 -15.04 3.33 -1.11
C ARG A 219 -15.45 4.29 0.01
N GLY A 220 -14.78 5.45 0.07
CA GLY A 220 -15.11 6.55 0.98
C GLY A 220 -14.66 6.41 2.44
N VAL A 221 -14.05 5.28 2.86
CA VAL A 221 -13.63 5.10 4.26
C VAL A 221 -12.43 5.98 4.61
N ILE A 222 -11.47 6.16 3.70
CA ILE A 222 -10.36 7.10 3.86
C ILE A 222 -10.42 8.11 2.73
N SER A 223 -10.52 9.39 3.06
CA SER A 223 -10.54 10.46 2.05
C SER A 223 -9.25 10.46 1.25
N VAL A 224 -9.39 10.51 -0.08
CA VAL A 224 -8.26 10.66 -1.03
C VAL A 224 -7.96 12.12 -1.35
N ARG A 225 -8.60 13.07 -0.64
CA ARG A 225 -8.39 14.50 -0.90
C ARG A 225 -6.92 14.89 -0.73
N GLY A 226 -6.34 15.38 -1.82
CA GLY A 226 -4.95 15.80 -1.87
C GLY A 226 -3.94 14.68 -2.13
N ASN A 227 -4.42 13.51 -2.54
CA ASN A 227 -3.63 12.54 -3.28
C ASN A 227 -3.72 12.83 -4.78
N TRP A 228 -2.63 12.62 -5.50
CA TRP A 228 -2.62 12.65 -6.96
C TRP A 228 -3.53 11.53 -7.50
N PRO A 229 -4.61 11.85 -8.23
CA PRO A 229 -5.46 10.83 -8.82
C PRO A 229 -4.78 10.15 -10.02
N LEU A 230 -5.14 8.90 -10.29
CA LEU A 230 -4.80 8.19 -11.53
C LEU A 230 -6.07 7.74 -12.25
N VAL A 231 -6.87 6.87 -11.62
CA VAL A 231 -8.22 6.51 -12.09
C VAL A 231 -9.18 6.76 -10.94
N PRO A 232 -9.92 7.89 -10.94
CA PRO A 232 -10.66 8.36 -9.76
C PRO A 232 -11.69 7.37 -9.19
N THR A 233 -12.19 6.44 -9.99
CA THR A 233 -13.11 5.39 -9.56
C THR A 233 -12.43 4.26 -8.77
N MET A 234 -11.10 4.19 -8.79
CA MET A 234 -10.31 3.08 -8.26
C MET A 234 -9.35 3.49 -7.14
N ASP A 235 -8.93 4.75 -7.12
CA ASP A 235 -7.87 5.25 -6.24
C ASP A 235 -8.27 5.20 -4.75
N VAL A 236 -7.40 4.62 -3.92
CA VAL A 236 -7.56 4.56 -2.46
C VAL A 236 -6.23 4.74 -1.71
N VAL A 237 -6.29 5.39 -0.54
CA VAL A 237 -5.18 5.47 0.44
C VAL A 237 -4.90 4.10 1.04
N VAL A 238 -3.62 3.74 1.19
CA VAL A 238 -3.19 2.44 1.73
C VAL A 238 -2.09 2.62 2.78
N PRO A 239 -2.36 2.43 4.08
CA PRO A 239 -1.30 2.38 5.08
C PRO A 239 -0.45 1.10 4.92
N HIS A 240 0.87 1.25 5.07
CA HIS A 240 1.85 0.16 5.10
C HIS A 240 2.48 0.08 6.48
N THR A 241 2.39 -1.09 7.13
CA THR A 241 2.98 -1.33 8.45
C THR A 241 3.66 -2.68 8.52
N ARG A 242 4.47 -2.92 9.56
CA ARG A 242 5.15 -4.21 9.77
C ARG A 242 4.26 -5.23 10.49
N THR A 243 3.26 -4.77 11.23
CA THR A 243 2.32 -5.59 11.99
C THR A 243 0.88 -5.11 11.81
N VAL A 244 -0.11 -5.98 12.02
CA VAL A 244 -1.52 -5.56 12.03
C VAL A 244 -1.80 -4.64 13.23
N ALA A 245 -1.12 -4.82 14.36
CA ALA A 245 -1.26 -3.91 15.51
C ALA A 245 -0.89 -2.46 15.14
N ASP A 246 0.22 -2.24 14.44
CA ASP A 246 0.61 -0.92 13.95
C ASP A 246 -0.40 -0.38 12.93
N LEU A 247 -0.95 -1.26 12.07
CA LEU A 247 -1.97 -0.87 11.09
C LEU A 247 -3.20 -0.30 11.80
N LEU A 248 -3.66 -0.97 12.85
CA LEU A 248 -4.82 -0.54 13.64
C LEU A 248 -4.58 0.79 14.36
N GLU A 249 -3.37 1.04 14.88
CA GLU A 249 -3.00 2.33 15.50
C GLU A 249 -3.02 3.49 14.47
N VAL A 250 -2.53 3.25 13.25
CA VAL A 250 -2.57 4.25 12.17
C VAL A 250 -4.02 4.53 11.76
N LEU A 251 -4.83 3.48 11.55
CA LEU A 251 -6.24 3.62 11.17
C LEU A 251 -7.07 4.37 12.21
N ASP A 252 -6.76 4.21 13.50
CA ASP A 252 -7.48 4.90 14.57
C ASP A 252 -7.39 6.43 14.43
N VAL A 253 -6.29 6.93 13.87
CA VAL A 253 -6.05 8.35 13.62
C VAL A 253 -6.59 8.78 12.25
N VAL A 254 -6.28 8.06 11.18
CA VAL A 254 -6.50 8.57 9.81
C VAL A 254 -7.95 8.42 9.32
N VAL A 255 -8.71 7.44 9.81
CA VAL A 255 -10.08 7.20 9.34
C VAL A 255 -11.04 8.18 10.03
N ALA A 256 -11.42 9.28 9.41
CA ALA A 256 -12.41 10.20 9.97
C ALA A 256 -13.22 10.85 8.86
N ASP A 257 -14.36 11.43 9.21
CA ASP A 257 -15.14 12.21 8.24
C ASP A 257 -14.32 13.42 7.79
N ASP A 258 -14.22 13.59 6.47
CA ASP A 258 -13.62 14.75 5.84
C ASP A 258 -14.75 15.67 5.35
N PRO A 259 -14.99 16.84 5.99
CA PRO A 259 -16.09 17.73 5.60
C PRO A 259 -15.88 18.35 4.21
N GLU A 260 -14.65 18.35 3.70
CA GLU A 260 -14.36 18.78 2.32
C GLU A 260 -14.31 17.56 1.41
N THR A 261 -15.13 17.56 0.36
CA THR A 261 -15.28 16.42 -0.56
C THR A 261 -14.47 16.61 -1.84
N ARG A 262 -14.09 17.83 -2.23
CA ARG A 262 -13.35 18.11 -3.47
C ARG A 262 -12.10 17.23 -3.60
N GLY A 263 -11.89 16.69 -4.80
CA GLY A 263 -10.79 15.76 -5.10
C GLY A 263 -11.02 14.32 -4.64
N ASP A 264 -12.16 14.00 -4.02
CA ASP A 264 -12.55 12.63 -3.66
C ASP A 264 -13.76 12.20 -4.48
N PHE A 265 -13.52 11.53 -5.60
CA PHE A 265 -14.53 11.20 -6.61
C PHE A 265 -15.78 10.55 -6.01
N TRP A 266 -15.61 9.49 -5.23
CA TRP A 266 -16.74 8.73 -4.68
C TRP A 266 -17.59 9.54 -3.70
N ARG A 267 -17.01 10.56 -3.06
CA ARG A 267 -17.73 11.46 -2.14
C ARG A 267 -18.31 12.71 -2.82
N VAL A 268 -17.86 13.08 -4.04
CA VAL A 268 -18.43 14.21 -4.80
C VAL A 268 -19.49 13.81 -5.81
N GLN A 269 -19.43 12.57 -6.33
CA GLN A 269 -20.38 12.11 -7.32
C GLN A 269 -21.81 12.05 -6.72
N PRO A 270 -22.87 12.40 -7.47
CA PRO A 270 -24.23 12.51 -6.91
C PRO A 270 -25.11 11.27 -7.09
N TRP A 271 -24.60 10.19 -7.68
CA TRP A 271 -25.42 9.07 -8.19
C TRP A 271 -25.48 7.88 -7.25
N ILE A 272 -24.40 7.59 -6.54
CA ILE A 272 -24.25 6.47 -5.61
C ILE A 272 -24.12 7.02 -4.19
N GLU A 273 -24.90 6.50 -3.25
CA GLU A 273 -24.78 6.88 -1.84
C GLU A 273 -23.57 6.14 -1.22
N ILE A 274 -22.64 6.90 -0.65
CA ILE A 274 -21.46 6.37 0.04
C ILE A 274 -21.61 6.69 1.53
N PRO A 275 -21.51 5.69 2.44
CA PRO A 275 -21.61 5.94 3.87
C PRO A 275 -20.43 6.81 4.34
N PRO A 276 -20.64 7.71 5.32
CA PRO A 276 -19.55 8.45 5.91
C PRO A 276 -18.58 7.51 6.64
N ALA A 277 -17.31 7.87 6.70
CA ALA A 277 -16.27 7.07 7.34
C ALA A 277 -16.61 6.75 8.81
N SER A 278 -17.23 7.70 9.53
CA SER A 278 -17.70 7.53 10.91
C SER A 278 -18.78 6.47 11.09
N ALA A 279 -19.54 6.13 10.05
CA ALA A 279 -20.55 5.05 10.08
C ALA A 279 -19.94 3.67 9.83
N VAL A 280 -18.77 3.60 9.18
CA VAL A 280 -18.10 2.33 8.82
C VAL A 280 -17.06 1.92 9.86
N ARG A 281 -16.30 2.88 10.40
CA ARG A 281 -15.23 2.57 11.35
C ARG A 281 -15.76 2.05 12.70
N PRO A 282 -15.02 1.16 13.39
CA PRO A 282 -15.35 0.79 14.76
C PRO A 282 -15.06 1.95 15.71
N GLY A 283 -15.56 1.85 16.95
CA GLY A 283 -15.27 2.82 18.00
C GLY A 283 -13.78 2.95 18.34
N SER A 284 -12.98 1.90 18.09
CA SER A 284 -11.52 1.91 18.18
C SER A 284 -10.95 0.78 17.33
N TYR A 285 -10.01 1.09 16.43
CA TYR A 285 -9.33 0.07 15.63
C TYR A 285 -8.41 -0.83 16.48
N PRO A 286 -7.60 -0.31 17.43
CA PRO A 286 -6.79 -1.15 18.32
C PRO A 286 -7.59 -2.22 19.09
N ALA A 287 -8.89 -2.02 19.31
CA ALA A 287 -9.76 -3.03 19.93
C ALA A 287 -10.00 -4.28 19.06
N LEU A 288 -9.61 -4.25 17.79
CA LEU A 288 -9.63 -5.41 16.88
C LEU A 288 -8.39 -6.31 16.99
N ALA A 289 -7.38 -5.88 17.75
CA ALA A 289 -6.13 -6.65 17.89
C ALA A 289 -6.38 -8.05 18.46
N VAL A 290 -5.62 -9.01 17.95
CA VAL A 290 -5.65 -10.41 18.41
C VAL A 290 -4.25 -10.73 18.97
N PRO A 291 -4.10 -10.86 20.29
CA PRO A 291 -2.78 -10.83 20.92
C PRO A 291 -1.98 -12.13 20.79
N ASP A 292 -2.65 -13.27 20.60
CA ASP A 292 -2.01 -14.58 20.58
C ASP A 292 -2.84 -15.63 19.80
N ALA A 293 -2.25 -16.81 19.61
CA ALA A 293 -2.87 -17.91 18.87
C ALA A 293 -4.15 -18.46 19.52
N ALA A 294 -4.30 -18.35 20.86
CA ALA A 294 -5.51 -18.80 21.54
C ALA A 294 -6.68 -17.83 21.26
N ALA A 295 -6.42 -16.52 21.28
CA ALA A 295 -7.36 -15.51 20.84
C ALA A 295 -7.68 -15.63 19.35
N ALA A 296 -6.69 -15.98 18.51
CA ALA A 296 -6.88 -16.25 17.09
C ALA A 296 -7.87 -17.38 16.84
N ALA A 297 -7.76 -18.50 17.56
CA ALA A 297 -8.72 -19.59 17.48
C ALA A 297 -10.14 -19.14 17.83
N GLY A 298 -10.31 -18.22 18.80
CA GLY A 298 -11.62 -17.65 19.13
C GLY A 298 -12.24 -16.79 18.03
N VAL A 299 -11.44 -16.26 17.10
CA VAL A 299 -11.91 -15.46 15.95
C VAL A 299 -12.10 -16.33 14.71
N LEU A 300 -11.18 -17.28 14.47
CA LEU A 300 -11.15 -18.11 13.26
C LEU A 300 -12.07 -19.34 13.37
N ALA A 301 -12.35 -19.83 14.58
CA ALA A 301 -13.18 -21.02 14.76
C ALA A 301 -14.58 -20.84 14.17
N GLY A 302 -14.95 -21.75 13.26
CA GLY A 302 -16.25 -21.76 12.61
C GLY A 302 -16.37 -20.78 11.43
N THR A 303 -15.32 -20.01 11.13
CA THR A 303 -15.29 -19.20 9.91
C THR A 303 -15.10 -20.07 8.68
N ARG A 304 -15.65 -19.66 7.54
CA ARG A 304 -15.54 -20.34 6.25
C ARG A 304 -14.86 -19.42 5.24
N LEU A 305 -13.66 -19.82 4.82
CA LEU A 305 -12.76 -19.03 3.98
C LEU A 305 -12.66 -19.65 2.58
N GLY A 306 -12.97 -18.88 1.55
CA GLY A 306 -12.84 -19.32 0.16
C GLY A 306 -11.44 -19.05 -0.38
N VAL A 307 -10.79 -20.04 -1.00
CA VAL A 307 -9.57 -19.84 -1.80
C VAL A 307 -9.87 -20.04 -3.29
N PRO A 308 -9.70 -19.01 -4.14
CA PRO A 308 -9.85 -19.15 -5.58
C PRO A 308 -8.86 -20.17 -6.15
N ARG A 309 -9.37 -21.20 -6.84
CA ARG A 309 -8.55 -22.24 -7.47
C ARG A 309 -7.49 -21.67 -8.44
N MET A 310 -7.82 -20.55 -9.10
CA MET A 310 -6.94 -19.85 -10.04
C MET A 310 -5.64 -19.33 -9.43
N TYR A 311 -5.57 -19.10 -8.11
CA TYR A 311 -4.38 -18.55 -7.44
C TYR A 311 -3.53 -19.61 -6.71
N VAL A 312 -3.92 -20.88 -6.79
CA VAL A 312 -3.24 -22.00 -6.09
C VAL A 312 -2.96 -23.17 -7.03
N ASN A 313 -2.81 -22.90 -8.33
CA ASN A 313 -2.54 -23.88 -9.39
C ASN A 313 -3.62 -24.98 -9.53
N ALA A 314 -4.84 -24.75 -9.05
CA ALA A 314 -5.92 -25.73 -9.02
C ALA A 314 -7.02 -25.47 -10.07
N ASP A 315 -6.82 -24.51 -10.97
CA ASP A 315 -7.78 -24.18 -12.04
C ASP A 315 -7.21 -24.52 -13.43
N PRO A 316 -7.58 -25.68 -14.01
CA PRO A 316 -7.20 -26.02 -15.38
C PRO A 316 -8.07 -25.33 -16.45
N GLU A 317 -9.19 -24.70 -16.07
CA GLU A 317 -10.11 -24.05 -17.01
C GLU A 317 -9.77 -22.58 -17.24
N ALA A 318 -9.01 -21.95 -16.35
CA ALA A 318 -8.51 -20.59 -16.54
C ALA A 318 -7.67 -20.49 -17.82
N GLY A 319 -7.97 -19.50 -18.67
CA GLY A 319 -7.34 -19.28 -19.97
C GLY A 319 -7.86 -20.17 -21.10
N ALA A 320 -8.93 -20.95 -20.89
CA ALA A 320 -9.48 -21.85 -21.90
C ALA A 320 -10.50 -21.18 -22.85
N ALA A 321 -10.82 -19.89 -22.67
CA ALA A 321 -11.62 -19.15 -23.64
C ALA A 321 -10.91 -19.02 -25.01
N GLU A 322 -11.66 -18.78 -26.08
CA GLU A 322 -11.08 -18.55 -27.41
C GLU A 322 -10.25 -17.25 -27.46
N HIS A 323 -10.72 -16.22 -26.76
CA HIS A 323 -10.08 -14.91 -26.63
C HIS A 323 -10.11 -14.48 -25.16
N PRO A 324 -9.27 -15.06 -24.28
CA PRO A 324 -9.29 -14.74 -22.87
C PRO A 324 -8.69 -13.37 -22.60
N GLY A 325 -9.25 -12.66 -21.62
CA GLY A 325 -8.72 -11.40 -21.13
C GLY A 325 -9.37 -10.17 -21.74
N ILE A 326 -8.95 -9.02 -21.20
CA ILE A 326 -9.35 -7.67 -21.61
C ILE A 326 -8.15 -6.80 -22.01
N GLY A 327 -6.96 -7.40 -22.09
CA GLY A 327 -5.68 -6.71 -22.32
C GLY A 327 -4.54 -7.35 -21.54
N GLY A 328 -3.31 -7.19 -22.02
CA GLY A 328 -2.10 -7.76 -21.43
C GLY A 328 -2.21 -9.28 -21.18
N PRO A 329 -1.78 -9.77 -20.01
CA PRO A 329 -1.89 -11.18 -19.65
C PRO A 329 -3.20 -11.53 -18.92
N THR A 330 -4.18 -10.62 -18.82
CA THR A 330 -5.46 -10.91 -18.12
C THR A 330 -6.19 -12.10 -18.75
N GLY A 331 -7.00 -12.80 -17.97
CA GLY A 331 -7.74 -14.00 -18.37
C GLY A 331 -6.87 -15.24 -18.66
N ARG A 332 -5.55 -15.09 -18.75
CA ARG A 332 -4.63 -16.23 -18.93
C ARG A 332 -4.43 -16.99 -17.62
N ARG A 333 -4.15 -18.29 -17.73
CA ARG A 333 -3.84 -19.14 -16.57
C ARG A 333 -2.66 -18.59 -15.78
N ILE A 334 -2.81 -18.54 -14.46
CA ILE A 334 -1.76 -18.14 -13.54
C ILE A 334 -0.93 -19.37 -13.15
N GLU A 335 0.39 -19.19 -13.16
CA GLU A 335 1.36 -20.18 -12.70
C GLU A 335 2.01 -19.69 -11.42
N THR A 336 1.48 -20.13 -10.29
CA THR A 336 1.98 -19.77 -8.97
C THR A 336 3.25 -20.55 -8.66
N ARG A 337 4.30 -19.83 -8.23
CA ARG A 337 5.61 -20.40 -7.92
C ARG A 337 5.50 -21.52 -6.88
N PRO A 338 6.22 -22.64 -7.02
CA PRO A 338 6.15 -23.75 -6.06
C PRO A 338 6.42 -23.36 -4.60
N SER A 339 7.35 -22.44 -4.34
CA SER A 339 7.62 -21.97 -2.98
C SER A 339 6.53 -21.04 -2.43
N VAL A 340 5.77 -20.35 -3.27
CA VAL A 340 4.56 -19.62 -2.87
C VAL A 340 3.45 -20.62 -2.51
N ILE A 341 3.26 -21.69 -3.31
CA ILE A 341 2.31 -22.77 -2.99
C ILE A 341 2.65 -23.43 -1.65
N ALA A 342 3.93 -23.73 -1.38
CA ALA A 342 4.34 -24.31 -0.11
C ALA A 342 4.00 -23.42 1.10
N LEU A 343 4.14 -22.10 0.96
CA LEU A 343 3.74 -21.13 1.97
C LEU A 343 2.21 -21.05 2.12
N TRP A 344 1.47 -21.07 1.01
CA TRP A 344 0.00 -21.17 1.02
C TRP A 344 -0.48 -22.41 1.75
N GLU A 345 0.08 -23.58 1.46
CA GLU A 345 -0.27 -24.82 2.14
C GLU A 345 0.00 -24.76 3.65
N SER A 346 1.06 -24.03 4.07
CA SER A 346 1.31 -23.76 5.48
C SER A 346 0.26 -22.85 6.08
N ALA A 347 -0.05 -21.72 5.42
CA ALA A 347 -1.08 -20.80 5.86
C ALA A 347 -2.45 -21.47 5.98
N ARG A 348 -2.83 -22.33 5.02
CA ARG A 348 -4.04 -23.14 5.07
C ARG A 348 -4.09 -24.04 6.30
N ARG A 349 -3.00 -24.78 6.58
CA ARG A 349 -2.95 -25.64 7.78
C ARG A 349 -3.11 -24.85 9.07
N ASP A 350 -2.51 -23.65 9.15
CA ASP A 350 -2.62 -22.81 10.35
C ASP A 350 -4.04 -22.25 10.53
N LEU A 351 -4.71 -21.86 9.44
CA LEU A 351 -6.13 -21.48 9.45
C LEU A 351 -7.03 -22.63 9.90
N GLU A 352 -6.84 -23.82 9.33
CA GLU A 352 -7.61 -25.02 9.67
C GLU A 352 -7.35 -25.47 11.12
N ALA A 353 -6.11 -25.37 11.60
CA ALA A 353 -5.74 -25.66 12.99
C ALA A 353 -6.36 -24.67 13.99
N ALA A 354 -6.59 -23.42 13.57
CA ALA A 354 -7.31 -22.41 14.34
C ALA A 354 -8.85 -22.58 14.27
N GLY A 355 -9.34 -23.57 13.52
CA GLY A 355 -10.76 -23.94 13.45
C GLY A 355 -11.53 -23.30 12.31
N ALA A 356 -10.87 -22.64 11.35
CA ALA A 356 -11.50 -22.18 10.12
C ALA A 356 -11.70 -23.34 9.14
N GLU A 357 -12.72 -23.27 8.31
CA GLU A 357 -12.90 -24.15 7.15
C GLU A 357 -12.37 -23.44 5.90
N VAL A 358 -11.36 -24.01 5.23
CA VAL A 358 -10.80 -23.47 3.99
C VAL A 358 -11.27 -24.29 2.80
N VAL A 359 -11.99 -23.65 1.87
CA VAL A 359 -12.61 -24.32 0.72
C VAL A 359 -12.13 -23.73 -0.61
N GLU A 360 -11.74 -24.61 -1.53
CA GLU A 360 -11.41 -24.22 -2.90
C GLU A 360 -12.67 -23.85 -3.67
N VAL A 361 -12.67 -22.68 -4.29
CA VAL A 361 -13.84 -22.09 -4.95
C VAL A 361 -13.47 -21.53 -6.33
N ASP A 362 -14.48 -21.31 -7.17
CA ASP A 362 -14.36 -20.39 -8.31
C ASP A 362 -14.21 -18.95 -7.83
N PHE A 363 -13.99 -18.00 -8.75
CA PHE A 363 -13.99 -16.59 -8.40
C PHE A 363 -14.65 -15.76 -9.49
N PRO A 364 -16.00 -15.78 -9.55
CA PRO A 364 -16.75 -15.22 -10.68
C PRO A 364 -16.48 -13.73 -10.89
N VAL A 365 -16.18 -12.99 -9.82
CA VAL A 365 -15.85 -11.55 -9.92
C VAL A 365 -14.62 -11.27 -10.77
N VAL A 366 -13.69 -12.22 -10.88
CA VAL A 366 -12.53 -12.13 -11.80
C VAL A 366 -12.85 -12.79 -13.13
N SER A 367 -13.38 -14.01 -13.12
CA SER A 367 -13.65 -14.76 -14.36
C SER A 367 -14.64 -14.04 -15.28
N ASN A 368 -15.69 -13.40 -14.75
CA ASN A 368 -16.68 -12.64 -15.52
C ASN A 368 -16.24 -11.20 -15.87
N TYR A 369 -15.16 -10.74 -15.25
CA TYR A 369 -14.53 -9.47 -15.57
C TYR A 369 -13.57 -9.64 -16.75
N GLU A 370 -12.82 -10.75 -16.77
CA GLU A 370 -11.75 -11.02 -17.73
C GLU A 370 -12.13 -12.00 -18.84
N GLY A 371 -13.24 -12.73 -18.74
CA GLY A 371 -13.64 -13.74 -19.74
C GLY A 371 -12.62 -14.88 -19.85
N ASP A 372 -12.17 -15.44 -18.72
CA ASP A 372 -11.05 -16.39 -18.67
C ASP A 372 -11.38 -17.79 -19.21
N ARG A 373 -12.67 -18.15 -19.33
CA ARG A 373 -13.14 -19.50 -19.69
C ARG A 373 -14.38 -19.47 -20.59
N PRO A 374 -14.69 -20.57 -21.29
CA PRO A 374 -15.85 -20.63 -22.18
C PRO A 374 -17.15 -20.25 -21.47
N GLY A 375 -17.87 -19.27 -22.04
CA GLY A 375 -19.15 -18.78 -21.52
C GLY A 375 -19.04 -17.68 -20.45
N ALA A 376 -17.85 -17.43 -19.89
CA ALA A 376 -17.66 -16.26 -19.04
C ALA A 376 -17.63 -14.98 -19.89
N PRO A 377 -18.39 -13.93 -19.51
CA PRO A 377 -18.30 -12.64 -20.17
C PRO A 377 -17.02 -11.91 -19.74
N THR A 378 -16.78 -10.76 -20.36
CA THR A 378 -15.86 -9.73 -19.88
C THR A 378 -16.65 -8.54 -19.35
N ILE A 379 -16.00 -7.63 -18.61
CA ILE A 379 -16.62 -6.38 -18.18
C ILE A 379 -17.27 -5.61 -19.35
N ALA A 380 -16.62 -5.58 -20.51
CA ALA A 380 -17.11 -4.88 -21.71
C ALA A 380 -18.27 -5.60 -22.43
N THR A 381 -18.40 -6.93 -22.28
CA THR A 381 -19.39 -7.73 -23.01
C THR A 381 -20.59 -8.15 -22.18
N ARG A 382 -20.49 -8.06 -20.84
CA ARG A 382 -21.55 -8.45 -19.91
C ARG A 382 -22.79 -7.57 -19.97
N GLY A 383 -22.62 -6.30 -20.34
CA GLY A 383 -23.72 -5.33 -20.47
C GLY A 383 -24.18 -4.68 -19.16
N LEU A 384 -23.49 -4.89 -18.04
CA LEU A 384 -23.72 -4.14 -16.80
C LEU A 384 -23.05 -2.76 -16.84
N VAL A 385 -21.89 -2.67 -17.48
CA VAL A 385 -21.22 -1.41 -17.83
C VAL A 385 -21.07 -1.33 -19.34
N SER A 386 -21.11 -0.12 -19.89
CA SER A 386 -20.99 0.09 -21.34
C SER A 386 -19.53 0.29 -21.75
N PRO A 387 -19.11 -0.11 -22.97
CA PRO A 387 -17.80 0.25 -23.50
C PRO A 387 -17.56 1.78 -23.54
N ALA A 388 -18.63 2.56 -23.76
CA ALA A 388 -18.56 4.01 -23.73
C ALA A 388 -18.20 4.53 -22.32
N TYR A 389 -18.79 3.96 -21.26
CA TYR A 389 -18.40 4.30 -19.88
C TYR A 389 -16.91 4.03 -19.63
N LEU A 390 -16.41 2.84 -19.98
CA LEU A 390 -15.00 2.47 -19.74
C LEU A 390 -14.03 3.47 -20.38
N HIS A 391 -14.34 3.96 -21.59
CA HIS A 391 -13.54 4.99 -22.23
C HIS A 391 -13.64 6.36 -21.52
N ARG A 392 -14.85 6.78 -21.12
CA ARG A 392 -15.06 8.05 -20.39
C ARG A 392 -14.43 8.06 -19.01
N GLU A 393 -14.37 6.91 -18.36
CA GLU A 393 -13.71 6.72 -17.07
C GLU A 393 -12.21 6.95 -17.17
N ILE A 394 -11.55 6.43 -18.20
CA ILE A 394 -10.09 6.55 -18.35
C ILE A 394 -9.67 7.90 -18.94
N VAL A 395 -10.47 8.50 -19.83
CA VAL A 395 -10.08 9.76 -20.51
C VAL A 395 -10.70 10.98 -19.81
N ASP A 396 -12.01 11.18 -19.96
CA ASP A 396 -12.69 12.40 -19.49
C ASP A 396 -12.58 12.57 -17.97
N LEU A 397 -12.84 11.49 -17.21
CA LEU A 397 -12.86 11.55 -15.76
C LEU A 397 -11.45 11.72 -15.17
N SER A 398 -10.45 11.02 -15.71
CA SER A 398 -9.05 11.20 -15.28
C SER A 398 -8.53 12.61 -15.60
N ALA A 399 -8.82 13.14 -16.80
CA ALA A 399 -8.46 14.51 -17.16
C ALA A 399 -9.12 15.56 -16.26
N TRP A 400 -10.41 15.37 -15.93
CA TRP A 400 -11.11 16.19 -14.94
C TRP A 400 -10.40 16.16 -13.58
N ALA A 401 -10.07 14.97 -13.07
CA ALA A 401 -9.48 14.83 -11.74
C ALA A 401 -8.07 15.41 -11.65
N TRP A 402 -7.25 15.26 -12.70
CA TRP A 402 -5.92 15.84 -12.77
C TRP A 402 -5.97 17.37 -12.80
N HIS A 403 -6.86 17.94 -13.61
CA HIS A 403 -7.07 19.39 -13.61
C HIS A 403 -7.58 19.87 -12.25
N ASP A 404 -8.59 19.22 -11.66
CA ASP A 404 -9.14 19.58 -10.35
C ASP A 404 -8.07 19.49 -9.25
N PHE A 405 -7.18 18.50 -9.29
CA PHE A 405 -6.07 18.38 -8.35
C PHE A 405 -5.11 19.57 -8.44
N LEU A 406 -4.71 19.96 -9.66
CA LEU A 406 -3.80 21.10 -9.89
C LEU A 406 -4.45 22.42 -9.46
N ASP A 407 -5.71 22.65 -9.84
CA ASP A 407 -6.46 23.86 -9.45
C ASP A 407 -6.70 23.91 -7.93
N ALA A 408 -7.07 22.79 -7.31
CA ALA A 408 -7.23 22.68 -5.86
C ALA A 408 -5.92 22.83 -5.09
N ASN A 409 -4.79 22.46 -5.69
CA ASN A 409 -3.47 22.74 -5.13
C ASN A 409 -3.16 24.24 -5.22
N GLY A 410 -3.42 24.86 -6.37
CA GLY A 410 -3.30 26.31 -6.55
C GLY A 410 -1.87 26.80 -6.44
N ASP A 411 -0.89 26.04 -6.95
CA ASP A 411 0.49 26.52 -7.07
C ASP A 411 0.53 27.64 -8.12
N PRO A 412 1.00 28.87 -7.78
CA PRO A 412 1.09 29.96 -8.73
C PRO A 412 1.94 29.66 -9.98
N ALA A 413 2.86 28.69 -9.90
CA ALA A 413 3.71 28.28 -11.02
C ALA A 413 3.03 27.28 -11.97
N LEU A 414 2.09 26.48 -11.47
CA LEU A 414 1.37 25.48 -12.27
C LEU A 414 0.08 25.05 -11.55
N HIS A 415 -1.08 25.43 -12.10
CA HIS A 415 -2.40 25.10 -11.54
C HIS A 415 -3.43 24.72 -12.61
N ASP A 416 -3.02 24.63 -13.88
CA ASP A 416 -3.87 24.21 -14.99
C ASP A 416 -3.21 23.07 -15.79
N LEU A 417 -3.93 21.96 -15.94
CA LEU A 417 -3.48 20.81 -16.73
C LEU A 417 -3.18 21.18 -18.20
N ALA A 418 -3.87 22.17 -18.77
CA ALA A 418 -3.65 22.61 -20.14
C ALA A 418 -2.25 23.22 -20.37
N GLU A 419 -1.58 23.68 -19.31
CA GLU A 419 -0.23 24.26 -19.36
C GLU A 419 0.88 23.19 -19.26
N VAL A 420 0.53 21.94 -18.96
CA VAL A 420 1.49 20.85 -18.79
C VAL A 420 2.02 20.37 -20.15
N ASP A 421 3.33 20.17 -20.23
CA ASP A 421 3.98 19.48 -21.35
C ASP A 421 3.78 17.96 -21.21
N GLY A 422 2.83 17.44 -21.98
CA GLY A 422 2.45 16.03 -21.97
C GLY A 422 3.63 15.07 -22.21
N SER A 423 4.59 15.47 -23.04
CA SER A 423 5.77 14.63 -23.36
C SER A 423 6.69 14.37 -22.17
N ARG A 424 6.56 15.17 -21.11
CA ARG A 424 7.31 15.04 -19.86
C ARG A 424 6.57 14.25 -18.78
N ILE A 425 5.30 13.91 -18.98
CA ILE A 425 4.48 13.24 -17.96
C ILE A 425 5.06 11.87 -17.65
N PHE A 426 5.26 11.02 -18.66
CA PHE A 426 5.82 9.68 -18.47
C PHE A 426 6.76 9.30 -19.61
N PRO A 427 7.93 9.96 -19.72
CA PRO A 427 8.88 9.66 -20.78
C PRO A 427 9.45 8.26 -20.61
N HIS A 428 9.52 7.50 -21.71
CA HIS A 428 10.12 6.17 -21.72
C HIS A 428 11.61 6.25 -21.30
N PRO A 429 12.06 5.49 -20.29
CA PRO A 429 13.46 5.47 -19.89
C PRO A 429 14.37 4.97 -21.01
N SER A 430 15.49 5.65 -21.26
CA SER A 430 16.46 5.25 -22.27
C SER A 430 17.04 3.86 -21.97
N GLY A 431 16.97 2.94 -22.95
CA GLY A 431 17.54 1.60 -22.86
C GLY A 431 16.67 0.57 -22.15
N ALA A 432 15.51 0.95 -21.62
CA ALA A 432 14.52 0.01 -21.14
C ALA A 432 13.80 -0.68 -22.32
N LEU A 433 13.28 -1.88 -22.09
CA LEU A 433 12.37 -2.57 -22.99
C LEU A 433 11.02 -1.85 -23.03
N PRO A 434 10.25 -1.98 -24.13
CA PRO A 434 8.88 -1.47 -24.18
C PRO A 434 7.99 -2.13 -23.11
N ASP A 435 7.10 -1.34 -22.52
CA ASP A 435 6.04 -1.85 -21.64
C ASP A 435 5.01 -2.70 -22.42
N GLN A 436 4.37 -3.66 -21.75
CA GLN A 436 3.47 -4.65 -22.37
C GLN A 436 2.00 -4.48 -21.91
N TYR A 437 1.48 -3.26 -22.02
CA TYR A 437 0.08 -2.93 -21.67
C TYR A 437 -0.91 -3.13 -22.83
N ASP A 438 -0.65 -4.07 -23.76
CA ASP A 438 -1.49 -4.30 -24.95
C ASP A 438 -3.00 -4.33 -24.62
N GLY A 439 -3.82 -3.52 -25.30
CA GLY A 439 -5.27 -3.45 -25.05
C GLY A 439 -5.68 -2.44 -23.96
N PHE A 440 -4.72 -1.76 -23.34
CA PHE A 440 -4.90 -0.56 -22.53
C PHE A 440 -4.19 0.61 -23.23
N ASP A 441 -4.73 1.02 -24.38
CA ASP A 441 -4.04 1.91 -25.33
C ASP A 441 -4.15 3.41 -24.98
N ASP A 442 -4.76 3.76 -23.84
CA ASP A 442 -4.87 5.14 -23.37
C ASP A 442 -3.49 5.66 -22.88
N ASP A 443 -3.06 6.84 -23.37
CA ASP A 443 -1.81 7.48 -22.94
C ASP A 443 -2.10 8.70 -22.05
N ILE A 444 -1.65 8.64 -20.79
CA ILE A 444 -1.77 9.75 -19.84
C ILE A 444 -1.03 11.02 -20.31
N ALA A 445 -0.08 10.90 -21.23
CA ALA A 445 0.60 12.04 -21.85
C ALA A 445 -0.34 12.91 -22.71
N ASP A 446 -1.49 12.36 -23.13
CA ASP A 446 -2.44 13.05 -24.00
C ASP A 446 -3.45 13.92 -23.21
N TYR A 447 -3.59 13.74 -21.90
CA TYR A 447 -4.57 14.48 -21.09
C TYR A 447 -4.44 16.02 -21.19
N PRO A 448 -3.23 16.63 -21.19
CA PRO A 448 -3.10 18.06 -21.40
C PRO A 448 -3.64 18.53 -22.76
N GLU A 449 -3.40 17.75 -23.83
CA GLU A 449 -3.91 18.08 -25.16
C GLU A 449 -5.41 17.89 -25.25
N PHE A 450 -5.94 16.84 -24.61
CA PHE A 450 -7.36 16.62 -24.48
C PHE A 450 -8.06 17.84 -23.84
N VAL A 451 -7.52 18.36 -22.72
CA VAL A 451 -8.07 19.55 -22.05
C VAL A 451 -7.92 20.81 -22.92
N ARG A 452 -6.80 20.99 -23.64
CA ARG A 452 -6.65 22.11 -24.58
C ARG A 452 -7.68 22.08 -25.71
N ALA A 453 -8.00 20.89 -26.21
CA ALA A 453 -8.92 20.71 -27.34
C ALA A 453 -10.40 20.76 -26.94
N HIS A 454 -10.76 20.24 -25.77
CA HIS A 454 -12.16 20.03 -25.36
C HIS A 454 -12.60 20.87 -24.14
N GLY A 455 -11.66 21.52 -23.46
CA GLY A 455 -11.88 22.11 -22.14
C GLY A 455 -11.87 21.06 -21.04
N VAL A 456 -11.96 21.52 -19.79
CA VAL A 456 -12.06 20.63 -18.62
C VAL A 456 -13.47 20.05 -18.55
N PRO A 457 -13.63 18.72 -18.49
CA PRO A 457 -14.96 18.12 -18.38
C PRO A 457 -15.67 18.55 -17.10
N VAL A 458 -16.99 18.75 -17.18
CA VAL A 458 -17.83 18.96 -16.00
C VAL A 458 -18.29 17.59 -15.50
N LEU A 459 -17.88 17.20 -14.29
CA LEU A 459 -18.11 15.86 -13.72
C LEU A 459 -19.52 15.31 -13.97
N THR A 460 -20.55 16.10 -13.65
CA THR A 460 -21.96 15.68 -13.76
C THR A 460 -22.48 15.59 -15.20
N GLU A 461 -21.73 16.12 -16.16
CA GLU A 461 -22.08 16.14 -17.58
C GLU A 461 -21.26 15.13 -18.41
N ILE A 462 -20.28 14.45 -17.79
CA ILE A 462 -19.54 13.36 -18.46
C ILE A 462 -20.54 12.24 -18.79
N PRO A 463 -20.72 11.90 -20.08
CA PRO A 463 -21.67 10.88 -20.48
C PRO A 463 -21.35 9.53 -19.86
N HIS A 464 -22.39 8.76 -19.58
CA HIS A 464 -22.30 7.38 -19.12
C HIS A 464 -21.81 7.12 -17.69
N LEU A 465 -21.36 8.15 -16.95
CA LEU A 465 -20.88 7.94 -15.59
C LEU A 465 -21.96 7.37 -14.67
N ALA A 466 -23.15 7.97 -14.64
CA ALA A 466 -24.21 7.55 -13.73
C ALA A 466 -24.56 6.06 -13.87
N GLU A 467 -24.83 5.59 -15.10
CA GLU A 467 -25.13 4.18 -15.34
C GLU A 467 -23.92 3.26 -15.18
N GLY A 468 -22.72 3.73 -15.51
CA GLY A 468 -21.51 2.94 -15.36
C GLY A 468 -21.17 2.65 -13.90
N LEU A 469 -21.23 3.67 -13.04
CA LEU A 469 -21.03 3.49 -11.60
C LEU A 469 -22.06 2.54 -11.00
N ALA A 470 -23.34 2.67 -11.37
CA ALA A 470 -24.38 1.73 -10.95
C ALA A 470 -24.07 0.30 -11.44
N GLY A 471 -23.54 0.16 -12.65
CA GLY A 471 -23.10 -1.11 -13.21
C GLY A 471 -21.91 -1.75 -12.47
N LEU A 472 -20.96 -0.95 -11.98
CA LEU A 472 -19.84 -1.44 -11.16
C LEU A 472 -20.33 -1.97 -9.80
N GLU A 473 -21.19 -1.22 -9.13
CA GLU A 473 -21.76 -1.64 -7.85
C GLU A 473 -22.61 -2.92 -8.01
N GLU A 474 -23.41 -3.00 -9.08
CA GLU A 474 -24.20 -4.20 -9.41
C GLU A 474 -23.31 -5.41 -9.74
N THR A 475 -22.19 -5.18 -10.44
CA THR A 475 -21.20 -6.22 -10.74
C THR A 475 -20.61 -6.80 -9.45
N ARG A 476 -20.17 -5.96 -8.50
CA ARG A 476 -19.70 -6.42 -7.18
C ARG A 476 -20.80 -7.17 -6.43
N ARG A 477 -22.02 -6.63 -6.42
CA ARG A 477 -23.15 -7.19 -5.69
C ARG A 477 -23.45 -8.63 -6.12
N ILE A 478 -23.50 -8.87 -7.44
CA ILE A 478 -23.79 -10.21 -7.99
C ILE A 478 -22.60 -11.16 -7.79
N ASP A 479 -21.41 -10.74 -8.23
CA ASP A 479 -20.29 -11.67 -8.40
C ASP A 479 -19.43 -11.86 -7.15
N LEU A 480 -19.55 -10.97 -6.17
CA LEU A 480 -18.85 -11.12 -4.90
C LEU A 480 -19.85 -11.34 -3.76
N GLU A 481 -20.71 -10.36 -3.49
CA GLU A 481 -21.49 -10.35 -2.25
C GLU A 481 -22.54 -11.46 -2.22
N GLN A 482 -23.42 -11.54 -3.23
CA GLN A 482 -24.41 -12.61 -3.33
C GLN A 482 -23.78 -13.99 -3.49
N TRP A 483 -22.65 -14.06 -4.21
CA TRP A 483 -21.92 -15.31 -4.38
C TRP A 483 -21.30 -15.80 -3.06
N MET A 484 -20.66 -14.92 -2.30
CA MET A 484 -20.15 -15.23 -0.95
C MET A 484 -21.28 -15.64 -0.01
N ASP A 485 -22.42 -14.94 -0.03
CA ASP A 485 -23.61 -15.28 0.77
C ASP A 485 -24.15 -16.67 0.42
N GLY A 486 -24.25 -16.98 -0.87
CA GLY A 486 -24.73 -18.28 -1.35
C GLY A 486 -23.82 -19.45 -0.95
N LEU A 487 -22.52 -19.20 -0.76
CA LEU A 487 -21.54 -20.17 -0.30
C LEU A 487 -21.28 -20.13 1.22
N GLY A 488 -21.89 -19.18 1.93
CA GLY A 488 -21.67 -18.95 3.36
C GLY A 488 -20.23 -18.54 3.70
N LEU A 489 -19.56 -17.78 2.83
CA LEU A 489 -18.16 -17.37 3.03
C LEU A 489 -18.07 -16.09 3.89
N ASP A 490 -17.15 -16.11 4.86
CA ASP A 490 -16.80 -14.94 5.67
C ASP A 490 -15.79 -14.05 4.95
N ALA A 491 -14.81 -14.66 4.28
CA ALA A 491 -13.81 -13.95 3.48
C ALA A 491 -13.23 -14.84 2.37
N ILE A 492 -12.58 -14.19 1.40
CA ILE A 492 -11.77 -14.84 0.37
C ILE A 492 -10.30 -14.67 0.74
N VAL A 493 -9.50 -15.72 0.68
CA VAL A 493 -8.07 -15.72 1.04
C VAL A 493 -7.22 -16.29 -0.09
N PHE A 494 -6.14 -15.61 -0.47
CA PHE A 494 -5.26 -16.04 -1.56
C PHE A 494 -3.86 -15.43 -1.45
N PRO A 495 -2.81 -16.08 -2.01
CA PRO A 495 -1.51 -15.45 -2.17
C PRO A 495 -1.64 -14.12 -2.90
N ALA A 496 -1.04 -13.06 -2.37
CA ALA A 496 -1.17 -11.70 -2.91
C ALA A 496 -0.59 -11.60 -4.33
N VAL A 497 0.48 -12.35 -4.62
CA VAL A 497 1.11 -12.48 -5.95
C VAL A 497 1.42 -13.95 -6.21
N ALA A 498 1.52 -14.32 -7.48
CA ALA A 498 1.85 -15.68 -7.92
C ALA A 498 3.36 -15.96 -7.92
N ASP A 499 4.18 -14.95 -8.21
CA ASP A 499 5.64 -14.98 -8.25
C ASP A 499 6.18 -13.54 -8.10
N VAL A 500 7.51 -13.35 -8.16
CA VAL A 500 8.15 -12.03 -8.14
C VAL A 500 9.05 -11.87 -9.37
N GLY A 501 8.90 -10.76 -10.09
CA GLY A 501 9.72 -10.45 -11.26
C GLY A 501 11.20 -10.22 -10.91
N PRO A 502 12.16 -10.66 -11.77
CA PRO A 502 13.57 -10.36 -11.59
C PRO A 502 13.87 -8.85 -11.70
N ALA A 503 14.90 -8.38 -10.99
CA ALA A 503 15.21 -6.96 -10.90
C ALA A 503 15.62 -6.33 -12.24
N ASP A 504 16.12 -7.10 -13.20
CA ASP A 504 16.55 -6.67 -14.53
C ASP A 504 15.45 -6.79 -15.60
N ALA A 505 14.18 -6.99 -15.20
CA ALA A 505 13.04 -7.10 -16.10
C ALA A 505 12.81 -5.87 -17.01
N ASP A 506 13.40 -4.72 -16.68
CA ASP A 506 13.37 -3.53 -17.54
C ASP A 506 14.33 -3.60 -18.72
N VAL A 507 15.30 -4.51 -18.74
CA VAL A 507 16.35 -4.57 -19.79
C VAL A 507 16.59 -5.98 -20.35
N ASP A 508 16.29 -7.03 -19.59
CA ASP A 508 16.46 -8.42 -20.01
C ASP A 508 15.12 -9.01 -20.49
N PRO A 509 15.03 -9.47 -21.76
CA PRO A 509 13.77 -9.97 -22.32
C PRO A 509 13.17 -11.18 -21.60
N ALA A 510 13.98 -12.10 -21.08
CA ALA A 510 13.47 -13.29 -20.38
C ALA A 510 12.91 -12.90 -19.01
N SER A 511 13.57 -11.97 -18.33
CA SER A 511 13.10 -11.40 -17.06
C SER A 511 11.84 -10.56 -17.24
N ALA A 512 11.76 -9.80 -18.35
CA ALA A 512 10.54 -9.11 -18.74
C ALA A 512 9.39 -10.10 -18.95
N GLU A 513 9.58 -11.16 -19.74
CA GLU A 513 8.57 -12.21 -19.94
C GLU A 513 8.07 -12.76 -18.60
N ALA A 514 8.98 -13.04 -17.66
CA ALA A 514 8.60 -13.53 -16.32
C ALA A 514 7.81 -12.50 -15.50
N ALA A 515 8.21 -11.23 -15.53
CA ALA A 515 7.60 -10.14 -14.78
C ALA A 515 6.23 -9.70 -15.34
N TRP A 516 5.98 -9.90 -16.63
CA TRP A 516 4.73 -9.56 -17.32
C TRP A 516 3.70 -10.70 -17.37
N ARG A 517 3.92 -11.83 -16.68
CA ARG A 517 2.93 -12.92 -16.57
C ARG A 517 1.75 -12.54 -15.66
N ASN A 518 0.58 -13.14 -15.92
CA ASN A 518 -0.59 -12.98 -15.07
C ASN A 518 -0.28 -13.43 -13.63
N GLY A 519 -0.77 -12.68 -12.65
CA GLY A 519 -0.46 -12.87 -11.22
C GLY A 519 0.94 -12.41 -10.78
N VAL A 520 1.81 -11.95 -11.70
CA VAL A 520 3.15 -11.41 -11.41
C VAL A 520 3.25 -9.93 -11.78
N TRP A 521 2.70 -9.54 -12.93
CA TRP A 521 2.74 -8.16 -13.44
C TRP A 521 1.95 -7.17 -12.57
N VAL A 522 0.87 -7.66 -11.98
CA VAL A 522 -0.11 -7.03 -11.09
C VAL A 522 -0.41 -8.07 -10.01
N ALA A 523 -0.77 -7.64 -8.80
CA ALA A 523 -1.21 -8.58 -7.75
C ALA A 523 -2.43 -9.40 -8.21
N ASN A 524 -2.60 -10.59 -7.63
CA ASN A 524 -3.75 -11.44 -7.89
C ASN A 524 -5.06 -10.64 -7.72
N GLY A 525 -5.95 -10.79 -8.70
CA GLY A 525 -7.17 -10.00 -8.88
C GLY A 525 -7.09 -8.93 -9.97
N ASN A 526 -5.90 -8.61 -10.50
CA ASN A 526 -5.70 -7.60 -11.54
C ASN A 526 -6.41 -6.26 -11.17
N LEU A 527 -7.30 -5.77 -12.03
CA LEU A 527 -8.04 -4.52 -11.85
C LEU A 527 -9.23 -4.65 -10.88
N VAL A 528 -9.69 -5.88 -10.65
CA VAL A 528 -11.01 -6.18 -10.10
C VAL A 528 -11.22 -5.63 -8.68
N PRO A 529 -10.30 -5.83 -7.71
CA PRO A 529 -10.53 -5.36 -6.35
C PRO A 529 -10.77 -3.85 -6.27
N ARG A 530 -10.09 -3.07 -7.11
CA ARG A 530 -10.17 -1.61 -7.06
C ARG A 530 -11.31 -1.07 -7.90
N HIS A 531 -11.46 -1.54 -9.14
CA HIS A 531 -12.55 -1.11 -10.01
C HIS A 531 -13.92 -1.37 -9.36
N LEU A 532 -14.06 -2.48 -8.62
CA LEU A 532 -15.30 -2.84 -7.95
C LEU A 532 -15.37 -2.39 -6.47
N GLY A 533 -14.35 -1.74 -5.90
CA GLY A 533 -14.39 -1.23 -4.53
C GLY A 533 -14.41 -2.32 -3.45
N ILE A 534 -13.71 -3.42 -3.66
CA ILE A 534 -13.66 -4.61 -2.79
C ILE A 534 -12.57 -4.43 -1.72
N PRO A 535 -12.89 -4.25 -0.43
CA PRO A 535 -11.87 -4.05 0.60
C PRO A 535 -10.95 -5.26 0.72
N THR A 536 -9.67 -5.01 0.98
CA THR A 536 -8.69 -6.08 1.22
C THR A 536 -7.76 -5.76 2.38
N VAL A 537 -7.29 -6.80 3.07
CA VAL A 537 -6.16 -6.71 3.99
C VAL A 537 -5.09 -7.72 3.56
N THR A 538 -3.87 -7.26 3.33
CA THR A 538 -2.71 -8.12 3.05
C THR A 538 -1.87 -8.22 4.30
N VAL A 539 -1.43 -9.43 4.64
CA VAL A 539 -0.54 -9.74 5.77
C VAL A 539 0.57 -10.69 5.31
N PRO A 540 1.74 -10.74 5.96
CA PRO A 540 2.83 -11.63 5.56
C PRO A 540 2.42 -13.11 5.61
N MET A 541 2.53 -13.82 4.48
CA MET A 541 2.33 -15.28 4.42
C MET A 541 3.63 -16.04 4.70
N GLY A 542 4.78 -15.44 4.38
CA GLY A 542 6.11 -15.96 4.70
C GLY A 542 7.17 -15.47 3.72
N THR A 543 8.34 -16.11 3.77
CA THR A 543 9.48 -15.85 2.87
C THR A 543 9.74 -17.10 2.03
N MET A 544 9.78 -16.94 0.70
CA MET A 544 10.04 -18.04 -0.23
C MET A 544 11.43 -18.62 0.00
N ALA A 545 11.51 -19.93 0.21
CA ALA A 545 12.76 -20.61 0.61
C ALA A 545 13.85 -20.59 -0.48
N ASP A 546 13.48 -20.43 -1.74
CA ASP A 546 14.38 -20.48 -2.90
C ASP A 546 14.89 -19.10 -3.34
N THR A 547 14.09 -18.05 -3.15
CA THR A 547 14.46 -16.67 -3.55
C THR A 547 14.81 -15.77 -2.38
N GLY A 548 14.36 -16.09 -1.16
CA GLY A 548 14.45 -15.20 -0.01
C GLY A 548 13.53 -13.98 -0.10
N MET A 549 12.64 -13.92 -1.09
CA MET A 549 11.65 -12.85 -1.22
C MET A 549 10.38 -13.16 -0.39
N PRO A 550 9.79 -12.17 0.29
CA PRO A 550 8.49 -12.32 0.93
C PRO A 550 7.33 -12.51 -0.06
N VAL A 551 6.23 -13.08 0.45
CA VAL A 551 4.92 -13.07 -0.22
C VAL A 551 3.82 -12.86 0.83
N GLY A 552 2.81 -12.06 0.48
CA GLY A 552 1.65 -11.79 1.32
C GLY A 552 0.50 -12.78 1.11
N LEU A 553 -0.37 -12.89 2.10
CA LEU A 553 -1.71 -13.46 2.02
C LEU A 553 -2.69 -12.28 1.97
N THR A 554 -3.52 -12.22 0.94
CA THR A 554 -4.60 -11.23 0.84
C THR A 554 -5.89 -11.85 1.31
N LEU A 555 -6.57 -11.16 2.23
CA LEU A 555 -7.96 -11.39 2.60
C LEU A 555 -8.81 -10.33 1.88
N ALA A 556 -9.89 -10.73 1.23
CA ALA A 556 -10.87 -9.85 0.59
C ALA A 556 -12.27 -10.17 1.11
N GLY A 557 -13.12 -9.15 1.21
CA GLY A 557 -14.47 -9.28 1.78
C GLY A 557 -15.51 -8.41 1.08
N ARG A 558 -16.72 -8.42 1.64
CA ARG A 558 -17.84 -7.58 1.16
C ARG A 558 -17.50 -6.10 1.36
N ALA A 559 -18.05 -5.23 0.52
CA ALA A 559 -17.89 -3.80 0.72
C ALA A 559 -18.46 -3.36 2.08
N TRP A 560 -17.72 -2.50 2.76
CA TRP A 560 -17.97 -1.98 4.11
C TRP A 560 -17.97 -3.02 5.25
N ASP A 561 -17.50 -4.24 5.00
CA ASP A 561 -17.23 -5.27 6.03
C ASP A 561 -15.75 -5.24 6.51
N ASP A 562 -15.10 -4.08 6.33
CA ASP A 562 -13.68 -3.85 6.58
C ASP A 562 -13.26 -4.20 8.02
N THR A 563 -14.15 -3.96 8.99
CA THR A 563 -13.89 -4.25 10.41
C THR A 563 -13.72 -5.76 10.66
N ALA A 564 -14.58 -6.59 10.06
CA ALA A 564 -14.46 -8.04 10.17
C ALA A 564 -13.19 -8.52 9.48
N LEU A 565 -12.88 -7.96 8.31
CA LEU A 565 -11.70 -8.32 7.52
C LEU A 565 -10.39 -8.00 8.25
N LEU A 566 -10.28 -6.81 8.87
CA LEU A 566 -9.14 -6.41 9.70
C LEU A 566 -8.97 -7.35 10.91
N ARG A 567 -10.07 -7.76 11.53
CA ARG A 567 -10.05 -8.70 12.66
C ARG A 567 -9.60 -10.10 12.22
N LEU A 568 -10.04 -10.58 11.06
CA LEU A 568 -9.58 -11.85 10.48
C LEU A 568 -8.08 -11.81 10.14
N ALA A 569 -7.60 -10.70 9.59
CA ALA A 569 -6.18 -10.51 9.30
C ALA A 569 -5.33 -10.50 10.58
N ALA A 570 -5.77 -9.80 11.62
CA ALA A 570 -5.13 -9.83 12.94
C ALA A 570 -5.10 -11.26 13.52
N ALA A 571 -6.19 -12.01 13.38
CA ALA A 571 -6.25 -13.39 13.84
C ALA A 571 -5.29 -14.30 13.07
N PHE A 572 -5.21 -14.17 11.74
CA PHE A 572 -4.24 -14.92 10.94
C PHE A 572 -2.80 -14.58 11.34
N GLU A 573 -2.45 -13.30 11.49
CA GLU A 573 -1.12 -12.88 11.95
C GLU A 573 -0.77 -13.52 13.30
N ALA A 574 -1.72 -13.55 14.24
CA ALA A 574 -1.53 -14.12 15.58
C ALA A 574 -1.36 -15.66 15.61
N THR A 575 -1.64 -16.37 14.52
CA THR A 575 -1.36 -17.82 14.42
C THR A 575 0.13 -18.14 14.30
N GLY A 576 0.99 -17.18 13.93
CA GLY A 576 2.42 -17.42 13.85
C GLY A 576 3.25 -16.27 13.29
N THR A 577 4.55 -16.26 13.61
CA THR A 577 5.50 -15.25 13.14
C THR A 577 5.97 -15.53 11.71
N ARG A 578 5.50 -14.72 10.74
CA ARG A 578 5.77 -14.92 9.30
C ARG A 578 6.65 -13.84 8.67
N ARG A 579 6.68 -12.64 9.26
CA ARG A 579 7.55 -11.55 8.83
C ARG A 579 9.01 -11.87 9.20
N THR A 580 9.92 -11.57 8.29
CA THR A 580 11.37 -11.61 8.52
C THR A 580 11.95 -10.21 8.29
N ALA A 581 12.93 -9.81 9.11
CA ALA A 581 13.64 -8.55 8.89
C ALA A 581 14.50 -8.65 7.61
N PRO A 582 14.57 -7.60 6.75
CA PRO A 582 15.33 -7.69 5.51
C PRO A 582 16.85 -7.79 5.77
N ALA A 583 17.51 -8.76 5.15
CA ALA A 583 18.93 -9.05 5.36
C ALA A 583 19.87 -7.94 4.86
N ARG A 584 19.44 -7.11 3.89
CA ARG A 584 20.28 -6.04 3.31
C ARG A 584 20.33 -4.77 4.17
N THR A 585 19.49 -4.68 5.20
CA THR A 585 19.38 -3.49 6.07
C THR A 585 19.41 -3.86 7.56
N PRO A 586 20.49 -4.51 8.06
CA PRO A 586 20.60 -4.90 9.46
C PRO A 586 20.59 -3.67 10.40
N PRO A 587 20.51 -3.88 11.73
CA PRO A 587 20.75 -2.80 12.70
C PRO A 587 22.11 -2.13 12.46
N LEU A 588 22.16 -0.81 12.59
CA LEU A 588 23.42 -0.07 12.49
C LEU A 588 24.27 -0.36 13.73
N PRO A 589 25.61 -0.51 13.60
CA PRO A 589 26.47 -0.63 14.75
C PRO A 589 26.37 0.65 15.60
N GLY A 590 26.12 0.50 16.91
CA GLY A 590 25.90 1.63 17.81
C GLY A 590 27.03 2.66 17.73
N ARG A 591 26.69 3.94 17.54
CA ARG A 591 27.66 5.03 17.72
C ARG A 591 27.88 5.25 19.23
N PRO A 592 29.14 5.33 19.72
CA PRO A 592 29.37 5.83 21.07
C PRO A 592 28.87 7.28 21.16
N ARG A 593 28.06 7.60 22.18
CA ARG A 593 27.57 8.98 22.41
C ARG A 593 28.76 9.93 22.60
N ILE A 594 28.73 11.08 21.93
CA ILE A 594 29.50 12.25 22.35
C ILE A 594 28.71 12.87 23.50
N CYS A 595 29.17 12.67 24.74
CA CYS A 595 28.58 13.34 25.89
C CYS A 595 28.63 14.86 25.69
N ARG A 596 27.48 15.54 25.67
CA ARG A 596 27.43 16.99 25.90
C ARG A 596 27.90 17.24 27.33
N PRO A 597 28.88 18.13 27.56
CA PRO A 597 29.25 18.49 28.92
C PRO A 597 28.03 19.14 29.59
N ALA A 598 27.74 18.74 30.83
CA ALA A 598 26.87 19.51 31.70
C ALA A 598 27.44 20.94 31.79
N ALA A 599 26.57 21.94 31.79
CA ALA A 599 26.97 23.32 31.92
C ALA A 599 27.87 23.50 33.16
N GLY A 600 29.17 23.73 32.94
CA GLY A 600 30.11 24.09 34.00
C GLY A 600 31.35 23.19 34.24
N GLN A 601 31.71 22.24 33.38
CA GLN A 601 32.99 21.50 33.55
C GLN A 601 33.86 21.49 32.28
N GLY A 602 35.17 21.71 32.48
CA GLY A 602 36.22 21.88 31.46
C GLY A 602 36.57 20.61 30.65
N PRO A 603 37.69 20.61 29.90
CA PRO A 603 37.76 19.96 28.59
C PRO A 603 37.85 18.43 28.63
N VAL A 604 36.99 17.84 27.81
CA VAL A 604 36.96 16.53 27.13
C VAL A 604 38.07 15.53 27.47
N THR A 605 37.70 14.45 28.18
CA THR A 605 38.37 13.15 28.10
C THR A 605 37.44 12.14 27.40
N ARG A 606 38.01 11.36 26.47
CA ARG A 606 37.36 10.21 25.85
C ARG A 606 37.01 9.17 26.93
N CYS A 607 35.83 8.56 26.83
CA CYS A 607 35.51 7.30 27.52
C CYS A 607 36.24 6.14 26.84
#